data_AF-R9IVT2-F1
#
_entry.id   AF-R9IVT2-F1
#
_cell.length_a   1.000
_cell.length_b   1.000
_cell.length_c   1.000
_cell.angle_alpha   90.00
_cell.angle_beta   90.00
_cell.angle_gamma   90.00
#
_symmetry.space_group_name_H-M   'P 1'
#
loop_
_entity.id
_entity.type
_entity.pdbx_description
1 polymer ?
#
loop_
_entity_poly.entity_id
_entity_poly.type
_entity_poly.pdbx_seq_one_letter_code
_entity_poly.pdbx_strand_id
1 'polypeptide(L)'
;MLTQNDIRILSKTFSDYGYVMTTAQLTNEKLFYRDIQRMLEQGLIERIKRGCYHWVDDYGTSEVVIVNRPFPDAVLCMETALFYYRYSDRNPAEWNITINKNTSRKRTNIDYPFIKAYRVEPELFLLERQKGKLTSKKFIFTTVTVLLKRNTL
;
A
#
# COMPACT_ATOMS: atom_id res chain seq x y z
N MET A 1 20.22 9.47 20.83
CA MET A 1 18.81 9.13 20.58
C MET A 1 18.03 10.41 20.34
N LEU A 2 16.98 10.38 19.51
CA LEU A 2 16.05 11.51 19.39
C LEU A 2 15.26 11.66 20.70
N THR A 3 14.97 12.90 21.09
CA THR A 3 14.13 13.16 22.27
C THR A 3 12.66 12.93 21.92
N GLN A 4 11.81 12.79 22.94
CA GLN A 4 10.36 12.67 22.74
C GLN A 4 9.76 13.88 22.00
N ASN A 5 10.29 15.08 22.24
CA ASN A 5 9.88 16.27 21.50
C ASN A 5 10.27 16.20 20.02
N ASP A 6 11.48 15.71 19.71
CA ASP A 6 11.91 15.56 18.32
C ASP A 6 11.02 14.57 17.56
N ILE A 7 10.70 13.43 18.19
CA ILE A 7 9.81 12.40 17.61
C ILE A 7 8.44 13.01 17.32
N ARG A 8 7.88 13.79 18.25
CA ARG A 8 6.58 14.44 18.06
C ARG A 8 6.60 15.43 16.89
N ILE A 9 7.66 16.22 16.74
CA ILE A 9 7.81 17.17 15.65
C ILE A 9 7.91 16.42 14.32
N LEU A 10 8.75 15.39 14.24
CA LEU A 10 8.94 14.58 13.04
C LEU A 10 7.65 13.85 12.63
N SER A 11 6.95 13.24 13.58
CA SER A 11 5.65 12.60 13.33
C SER A 11 4.64 13.57 12.73
N LYS A 12 4.59 14.80 13.27
CA LYS A 12 3.73 15.86 12.74
C LYS A 12 4.11 16.24 11.31
N THR A 13 5.40 16.43 11.01
CA THR A 13 5.87 16.68 9.64
C THR A 13 5.43 15.57 8.69
N PHE A 14 5.57 14.29 9.08
CA PHE A 14 5.11 13.17 8.25
C PHE A 14 3.59 13.17 8.05
N SER A 15 2.81 13.54 9.07
CA SER A 15 1.35 13.60 8.99
C SER A 15 0.86 14.60 7.93
N ASP A 16 1.55 15.73 7.75
CA ASP A 16 1.23 16.74 6.73
C ASP A 16 1.38 16.18 5.29
N TYR A 17 2.18 15.13 5.13
CA TYR A 17 2.37 14.41 3.87
C TYR A 17 1.58 13.10 3.78
N GLY A 18 0.70 12.82 4.74
CA GLY A 18 -0.06 11.57 4.82
C GLY A 18 0.82 10.37 5.19
N TYR A 19 1.76 10.58 6.12
CA TYR A 19 2.66 9.59 6.72
C TYR A 19 3.61 8.88 5.75
N VAL A 20 3.73 9.38 4.51
CA VAL A 20 4.65 8.89 3.50
C VAL A 20 5.34 10.06 2.82
N MET A 21 6.68 10.06 2.85
CA MET A 21 7.50 11.12 2.28
C MET A 21 8.55 10.56 1.33
N THR A 22 8.78 11.29 0.25
CA THR A 22 9.90 11.05 -0.69
C THR A 22 11.15 11.78 -0.21
N THR A 23 12.33 11.37 -0.69
CA THR A 23 13.59 12.09 -0.41
C THR A 23 13.53 13.56 -0.80
N ALA A 24 12.79 13.92 -1.87
CA ALA A 24 12.60 15.31 -2.27
C ALA A 24 11.80 16.11 -1.22
N GLN A 25 10.70 15.53 -0.70
CA GLN A 25 9.91 16.15 0.36
C GLN A 25 10.69 16.25 1.67
N LEU A 26 11.44 15.20 2.04
CA LEU A 26 12.31 15.23 3.22
C LEU A 26 13.38 16.32 3.10
N THR A 27 13.98 16.47 1.92
CA THR A 27 14.96 17.53 1.64
C THR A 27 14.33 18.92 1.80
N ASN A 28 13.09 19.11 1.36
CA ASN A 28 12.37 20.38 1.53
C ASN A 28 12.12 20.71 3.00
N GLU A 29 11.86 19.69 3.82
CA GLU A 29 11.75 19.78 5.28
C GLU A 29 13.11 19.86 5.98
N LYS A 30 14.21 20.02 5.23
CA LYS A 30 15.60 20.07 5.73
C LYS A 30 16.03 18.80 6.48
N LEU A 31 15.38 17.68 6.19
CA LEU A 31 15.74 16.35 6.68
C LEU A 31 16.64 15.67 5.66
N PHE A 32 17.94 15.60 5.97
CA PHE A 32 18.95 15.08 5.06
C PHE A 32 19.29 13.62 5.38
N TYR A 33 20.22 13.05 4.59
CA TYR A 33 20.65 11.65 4.70
C TYR A 33 20.94 11.20 6.14
N ARG A 34 21.67 12.00 6.92
CA ARG A 34 22.00 11.68 8.32
C ARG A 34 20.75 11.56 9.21
N ASP A 35 19.77 12.43 9.01
CA ASP A 35 18.52 12.40 9.77
C ASP A 35 17.67 11.19 9.38
N ILE A 36 17.59 10.90 8.08
CA ILE A 36 16.89 9.73 7.55
C ILE A 36 17.51 8.45 8.10
N GLN A 37 18.84 8.31 8.04
CA GLN A 37 19.54 7.15 8.57
C GLN A 37 19.30 6.99 10.08
N ARG A 38 19.37 8.09 10.84
CA ARG A 38 19.09 8.07 12.28
C ARG A 38 17.65 7.66 12.60
N MET A 39 16.67 8.11 11.81
CA MET A 39 15.27 7.72 11.99
C MET A 39 15.04 6.23 11.64
N LEU A 40 15.71 5.72 10.60
CA LEU A 40 15.68 4.30 10.22
C LEU A 40 16.29 3.41 11.32
N GLU A 41 17.47 3.78 11.84
CA GLU A 41 18.16 3.04 12.90
C GLU A 41 17.34 3.00 14.21
N GLN A 42 16.54 4.04 14.47
CA GLN A 42 15.65 4.11 15.63
C GLN A 42 14.27 3.48 15.38
N GLY A 43 14.01 2.95 14.18
CA GLY A 43 12.73 2.33 13.83
C GLY A 43 11.54 3.30 13.77
N LEU A 44 11.79 4.60 13.65
CA LEU A 44 10.72 5.61 13.56
C LEU A 44 10.10 5.65 12.16
N ILE A 45 10.93 5.34 11.15
CA ILE A 45 10.52 5.26 9.76
C ILE A 45 10.96 3.95 9.15
N GLU A 46 10.24 3.51 8.13
CA GLU A 46 10.57 2.36 7.29
C GLU A 46 10.68 2.78 5.83
N ARG A 47 11.47 2.02 5.07
CA ARG A 47 11.65 2.26 3.64
C ARG A 47 10.61 1.44 2.86
N ILE A 48 9.72 2.13 2.14
CA ILE A 48 8.79 1.48 1.21
C ILE A 48 9.56 1.03 -0.04
N LYS A 49 10.28 1.98 -0.65
CA LYS A 49 11.11 1.76 -1.84
C LYS A 49 12.24 2.78 -1.84
N ARG A 50 13.18 2.67 -2.78
CA ARG A 50 14.28 3.63 -2.91
C ARG A 50 13.74 5.07 -2.96
N GLY A 51 14.14 5.86 -1.97
CA GLY A 51 13.79 7.27 -1.83
C GLY A 51 12.36 7.56 -1.37
N CYS A 52 11.67 6.58 -0.77
CA CYS A 52 10.32 6.73 -0.23
C CYS A 52 10.24 6.06 1.14
N TYR A 53 9.77 6.81 2.14
CA TYR A 53 9.79 6.44 3.54
C TYR A 53 8.42 6.64 4.19
N HIS A 54 8.10 5.79 5.15
CA HIS A 54 6.86 5.78 5.90
C HIS A 54 7.14 5.92 7.39
N TRP A 55 6.28 6.63 8.12
CA TRP A 55 6.36 6.75 9.57
C TRP A 55 5.66 5.58 10.27
N VAL A 56 6.39 4.79 11.06
CA VAL A 56 5.93 3.49 11.62
C VAL A 56 4.79 3.65 12.64
N ASP A 57 4.91 4.64 13.53
CA ASP A 57 3.92 4.89 14.58
C ASP A 57 2.83 5.81 14.04
N ASP A 58 2.11 5.33 13.02
CA ASP A 58 0.97 6.05 12.49
C ASP A 58 -0.24 5.88 13.43
N TYR A 59 -0.82 7.01 13.83
CA TYR A 59 -1.95 7.04 14.74
C TYR A 59 -3.26 6.74 13.98
N GLY A 60 -3.29 5.67 13.19
CA GLY A 60 -4.49 5.20 12.48
C GLY A 60 -4.46 5.35 10.95
N THR A 61 -3.29 5.47 10.33
CA THR A 61 -3.18 5.34 8.88
C THR A 61 -3.21 3.85 8.54
N SER A 62 -4.29 3.39 7.92
CA SER A 62 -4.34 2.01 7.47
C SER A 62 -3.20 1.73 6.49
N GLU A 63 -2.48 0.61 6.60
CA GLU A 63 -1.49 0.13 5.63
C GLU A 63 -1.99 0.24 4.17
N VAL A 64 -3.31 0.22 3.98
CA VAL A 64 -4.02 0.52 2.73
C VAL A 64 -3.52 1.83 2.07
N VAL A 65 -3.24 2.89 2.84
CA VAL A 65 -2.75 4.18 2.32
C VAL A 65 -1.33 4.03 1.77
N ILE A 66 -0.49 3.26 2.46
CA ILE A 66 0.88 2.94 2.05
C ILE A 66 0.88 2.14 0.75
N VAL A 67 -0.09 1.25 0.56
CA VAL A 67 -0.27 0.47 -0.68
C VAL A 67 -0.88 1.32 -1.80
N ASN A 68 -1.92 2.10 -1.52
CA ASN A 68 -2.67 2.82 -2.54
C ASN A 68 -1.85 3.97 -3.17
N ARG A 69 -0.91 4.57 -2.42
CA ARG A 69 -0.10 5.68 -2.93
C ARG A 69 0.88 5.32 -4.05
N PRO A 70 1.70 4.25 -3.95
CA PRO A 70 2.53 3.76 -5.05
C PRO A 70 1.71 3.07 -6.16
N PHE A 71 0.49 2.61 -5.85
CA PHE A 71 -0.36 1.87 -6.79
C PHE A 71 -1.80 2.42 -6.86
N PRO A 72 -2.02 3.68 -7.27
CA PRO A 72 -3.35 4.30 -7.30
C PRO A 72 -4.28 3.69 -8.35
N ASP A 73 -3.72 2.95 -9.29
CA ASP A 73 -4.46 2.18 -10.29
C ASP A 73 -4.87 0.81 -9.78
N ALA A 74 -4.15 0.22 -8.83
CA ALA A 74 -4.36 -1.15 -8.38
C ALA A 74 -5.69 -1.36 -7.65
N VAL A 75 -6.16 -2.60 -7.70
CA VAL A 75 -7.40 -3.03 -7.03
C VAL A 75 -7.04 -4.08 -5.99
N LEU A 76 -7.53 -3.95 -4.76
CA LEU A 76 -7.34 -4.98 -3.73
C LEU A 76 -8.06 -6.27 -4.13
N CYS A 77 -7.41 -7.42 -3.97
CA CYS A 77 -7.97 -8.71 -4.35
C CYS A 77 -7.68 -9.81 -3.31
N MET A 78 -8.20 -11.01 -3.54
CA MET A 78 -7.98 -12.20 -2.69
C MET A 78 -8.21 -11.92 -1.19
N GLU A 79 -7.32 -12.41 -0.32
CA GLU A 79 -7.42 -12.29 1.14
C GLU A 79 -7.48 -10.83 1.59
N THR A 80 -6.74 -9.95 0.93
CA THR A 80 -6.73 -8.51 1.25
C THR A 80 -8.08 -7.86 0.97
N ALA A 81 -8.77 -8.23 -0.10
CA ALA A 81 -10.13 -7.76 -0.34
C ALA A 81 -11.11 -8.28 0.73
N LEU A 82 -11.02 -9.56 1.09
CA LEU A 82 -11.88 -10.15 2.13
C LEU A 82 -11.68 -9.46 3.48
N PHE A 83 -10.42 -9.23 3.86
CA PHE A 83 -10.06 -8.50 5.08
C PHE A 83 -10.58 -7.06 5.06
N TYR A 84 -10.30 -6.31 3.98
CA TYR A 84 -10.67 -4.91 3.87
C TYR A 84 -12.20 -4.69 3.93
N TYR A 85 -12.97 -5.54 3.26
CA TYR A 85 -14.44 -5.48 3.28
C TYR A 85 -15.08 -6.20 4.47
N ARG A 86 -14.30 -6.61 5.48
CA ARG A 86 -14.78 -7.28 6.70
C ARG A 86 -15.54 -8.58 6.44
N TYR A 87 -15.20 -9.29 5.37
CA TYR A 87 -15.65 -10.68 5.11
C TYR A 87 -14.74 -11.72 5.78
N SER A 88 -13.57 -11.30 6.26
CA SER A 88 -12.64 -12.13 7.02
C SER A 88 -11.97 -11.29 8.10
N ASP A 89 -11.86 -11.85 9.31
CA ASP A 89 -11.13 -11.23 10.42
C ASP A 89 -9.64 -11.60 10.43
N ARG A 90 -9.21 -12.51 9.55
CA ARG A 90 -7.80 -12.89 9.41
C ARG A 90 -7.02 -11.74 8.76
N ASN A 91 -5.97 -11.28 9.45
CA ASN A 91 -5.02 -10.33 8.89
C ASN A 91 -4.21 -11.02 7.76
N PRO A 92 -4.21 -10.47 6.53
CA PRO A 92 -3.46 -11.07 5.43
C PRO A 92 -1.96 -10.99 5.69
N ALA A 93 -1.22 -12.06 5.37
CA ALA A 93 0.25 -12.06 5.49
C ALA A 93 0.93 -11.17 4.44
N GLU A 94 0.25 -10.94 3.31
CA GLU A 94 0.71 -10.11 2.20
C GLU A 94 -0.46 -9.33 1.58
N TRP A 95 -0.18 -8.14 1.08
CA TRP A 95 -1.14 -7.29 0.37
C TRP A 95 -1.31 -7.78 -1.06
N ASN A 96 -2.45 -8.40 -1.33
CA ASN A 96 -2.84 -8.92 -2.64
C ASN A 96 -3.51 -7.81 -3.46
N ILE A 97 -2.87 -7.46 -4.57
CA ILE A 97 -3.37 -6.42 -5.49
C ILE A 97 -3.41 -6.94 -6.92
N THR A 98 -4.41 -6.51 -7.67
CA THR A 98 -4.49 -6.68 -9.12
C THR A 98 -3.98 -5.43 -9.82
N ILE A 99 -3.15 -5.60 -10.85
CA ILE A 99 -2.61 -4.52 -11.69
C ILE A 99 -2.64 -4.91 -13.18
N ASN A 100 -2.59 -3.91 -14.05
CA ASN A 100 -2.44 -4.11 -15.49
C ASN A 100 -1.12 -4.86 -15.79
N LYS A 101 -1.18 -5.89 -16.63
CA LYS A 101 -0.03 -6.72 -17.03
C LYS A 101 1.13 -5.90 -17.64
N ASN A 102 0.83 -4.79 -18.30
CA ASN A 102 1.80 -3.92 -18.95
C ASN A 102 2.56 -3.03 -17.94
N THR A 103 2.15 -3.05 -16.67
CA THR A 103 2.85 -2.33 -15.60
C THR A 103 4.23 -2.92 -15.35
N SER A 104 5.24 -2.04 -15.32
CA SER A 104 6.63 -2.41 -15.06
C SER A 104 6.79 -3.23 -13.78
N ARG A 105 7.57 -4.32 -13.88
CA ARG A 105 7.92 -5.17 -12.71
C ARG A 105 8.66 -4.41 -11.62
N LYS A 106 9.42 -3.38 -11.98
CA LYS A 106 10.14 -2.53 -11.01
C LYS A 106 9.19 -1.75 -10.10
N ARG A 107 7.97 -1.46 -10.57
CA ARG A 107 6.98 -0.70 -9.79
C ARG A 107 6.52 -1.49 -8.56
N THR A 108 6.38 -2.81 -8.69
CA THR A 108 5.95 -3.73 -7.63
C THR A 108 7.11 -4.23 -6.77
N ASN A 109 8.34 -3.81 -7.07
CA ASN A 109 9.52 -4.16 -6.28
C ASN A 109 9.67 -3.13 -5.14
N ILE A 110 8.93 -3.37 -4.07
CA ILE A 110 8.97 -2.57 -2.85
C ILE A 110 9.41 -3.45 -1.67
N ASP A 111 10.08 -2.84 -0.71
CA ASP A 111 10.58 -3.53 0.49
C ASP A 111 9.45 -3.72 1.51
N TYR A 112 8.53 -2.75 1.60
CA TYR A 112 7.40 -2.77 2.53
C TYR A 112 6.22 -1.94 1.99
N PRO A 113 4.95 -2.35 2.22
CA PRO A 113 4.54 -3.65 2.78
C PRO A 113 4.78 -4.79 1.77
N PHE A 114 4.73 -6.05 2.24
CA PHE A 114 4.84 -7.20 1.34
C PHE A 114 3.64 -7.23 0.40
N ILE A 115 3.91 -7.12 -0.90
CA ILE A 115 2.88 -7.06 -1.94
C ILE A 115 2.98 -8.25 -2.89
N LYS A 116 1.83 -8.86 -3.16
CA LYS A 116 1.63 -9.81 -4.24
C LYS A 116 0.78 -9.20 -5.34
N ALA A 117 1.42 -8.93 -6.48
CA ALA A 117 0.80 -8.28 -7.61
C ALA A 117 0.34 -9.30 -8.68
N TYR A 118 -0.97 -9.48 -8.80
CA TYR A 118 -1.61 -10.25 -9.86
C TYR A 118 -1.72 -9.40 -11.13
N ARG A 119 -1.15 -9.89 -12.23
CA ARG A 119 -1.13 -9.18 -13.51
C ARG A 119 -2.25 -9.68 -14.42
N VAL A 120 -3.10 -8.76 -14.86
CA VAL A 120 -4.27 -9.07 -15.68
C VAL A 120 -4.30 -8.24 -16.95
N GLU A 121 -5.00 -8.75 -17.95
CA GLU A 121 -5.28 -8.03 -19.19
C GLU A 121 -6.02 -6.71 -18.91
N PRO A 122 -5.68 -5.61 -19.61
CA PRO A 122 -6.32 -4.30 -19.39
C PRO A 122 -7.85 -4.33 -19.48
N GLU A 123 -8.40 -5.15 -20.38
CA GLU A 123 -9.85 -5.28 -20.61
C GLU A 123 -10.54 -5.91 -19.40
N LEU A 124 -9.90 -6.90 -18.77
CA LEU A 124 -10.41 -7.54 -17.54
C LEU A 124 -10.25 -6.60 -16.33
N PHE A 125 -9.18 -5.81 -16.31
CA PHE A 125 -8.92 -4.83 -15.25
C PHE A 125 -9.98 -3.71 -15.19
N LEU A 126 -10.42 -3.24 -16.35
CA LEU A 126 -11.44 -2.19 -16.45
C LEU A 126 -12.80 -2.64 -15.89
N LEU A 127 -13.16 -3.92 -16.07
CA LEU A 127 -14.38 -4.50 -15.51
C LEU A 127 -14.37 -4.50 -13.97
N GLU A 128 -13.21 -4.69 -13.34
CA GLU A 128 -13.07 -4.65 -11.89
C GLU A 128 -13.25 -3.22 -11.33
N ARG A 129 -12.67 -2.21 -11.99
CA ARG A 129 -12.80 -0.80 -11.55
C ARG A 129 -14.22 -0.26 -11.70
N GLN A 130 -14.95 -0.65 -12.75
CA GLN A 130 -16.32 -0.19 -12.96
C GLN A 130 -17.30 -0.79 -11.92
N LYS A 131 -17.09 -2.05 -11.50
CA LYS A 131 -17.92 -2.68 -10.47
C LYS A 131 -17.73 -2.08 -9.08
N GLY A 132 -16.52 -1.61 -8.74
CA GLY A 132 -16.26 -0.93 -7.46
C GLY A 132 -17.01 0.40 -7.27
N LYS A 133 -17.53 1.00 -8.34
CA LYS A 133 -18.37 2.22 -8.30
C LYS A 133 -19.88 1.93 -8.25
N LEU A 134 -20.31 0.70 -8.51
CA LEU A 134 -21.71 0.32 -8.52
C LEU A 134 -22.13 -0.14 -7.11
N THR A 135 -22.61 0.84 -6.35
CA THR A 135 -23.70 0.78 -5.36
C THR A 135 -23.92 -0.57 -4.67
N SER A 136 -23.59 -0.60 -3.37
CA SER A 136 -24.17 -1.44 -2.30
C SER A 136 -25.02 -2.65 -2.73
N LYS A 137 -24.53 -3.86 -2.42
CA LYS A 137 -25.22 -5.18 -2.43
C LYS A 137 -25.14 -6.07 -3.67
N LYS A 138 -24.35 -5.78 -4.71
CA LYS A 138 -24.13 -6.78 -5.78
C LYS A 138 -22.72 -6.68 -6.35
N PHE A 139 -21.99 -7.80 -6.34
CA PHE A 139 -20.70 -8.05 -6.98
C PHE A 139 -19.40 -7.63 -6.26
N ILE A 140 -19.15 -8.19 -5.07
CA ILE A 140 -17.77 -8.53 -4.64
C ILE A 140 -17.60 -10.04 -4.82
N PHE A 141 -17.67 -10.54 -6.06
CA PHE A 141 -17.63 -11.99 -6.32
C PHE A 141 -16.91 -12.41 -7.62
N THR A 142 -16.15 -11.52 -8.28
CA THR A 142 -15.51 -11.89 -9.56
C THR A 142 -14.05 -12.37 -9.43
N THR A 143 -13.35 -12.19 -8.31
CA THR A 143 -12.03 -12.82 -8.13
C THR A 143 -12.10 -14.23 -7.53
N VAL A 144 -13.16 -14.58 -6.78
CA VAL A 144 -13.34 -15.96 -6.27
C VAL A 144 -13.92 -16.90 -7.34
N THR A 145 -14.73 -16.39 -8.29
CA THR A 145 -15.41 -17.27 -9.26
C THR A 145 -14.54 -17.66 -10.46
N VAL A 146 -13.58 -16.82 -10.89
CA VAL A 146 -12.78 -17.14 -12.10
C VAL A 146 -11.75 -18.25 -11.85
N LEU A 147 -11.29 -18.43 -10.61
CA LEU A 147 -10.40 -19.54 -10.25
C LEU A 147 -11.16 -20.86 -10.01
N LEU A 148 -12.42 -20.84 -9.55
CA LEU A 148 -13.21 -22.05 -9.36
C LEU A 148 -13.78 -22.62 -10.67
N LYS A 149 -13.94 -21.81 -11.72
CA LYS A 149 -14.48 -22.28 -13.02
C LYS A 149 -13.48 -22.97 -13.95
N ARG A 150 -12.20 -23.10 -13.55
CA ARG A 150 -11.18 -23.86 -14.33
C ARG A 150 -10.86 -25.25 -13.76
N ASN A 151 -11.47 -25.65 -12.64
CA ASN A 151 -11.28 -26.98 -12.04
C ASN A 151 -12.54 -27.85 -12.04
N THR A 152 -13.55 -27.48 -12.83
CA THR A 152 -14.67 -28.34 -13.18
C THR A 152 -14.99 -28.12 -14.65
N LEU A 153 -14.24 -28.82 -15.51
CA LEU A 153 -14.66 -29.38 -16.80
C LEU A 153 -13.72 -30.54 -17.10
#